data_AF-X1B5W5-F1
#
_entry.id   AF-X1B5W5-F1
#
_cell.length_a   1.000
_cell.length_b   1.000
_cell.length_c   1.000
_cell.angle_alpha   90.00
_cell.angle_beta   90.00
_cell.angle_gamma   90.00
#
_symmetry.space_group_name_H-M   'P 1'
#
loop_
_entity.id
_entity.type
_entity.pdbx_description
1 polymer ?
#
loop_
_entity_poly.entity_id
_entity_poly.type
_entity_poly.pdbx_seq_one_letter_code
_entity_poly.pdbx_strand_id
1 'polypeptide(L)'
;MREIKANQIKDKIKELFLRANYHTNPDLMNRLTEALKEETSEIGKSVLKTIIENNKIASREEVPICQDTGMAVVFVEVGQEVYLVGGDFAEAINQGVKEAYKEGYLRKSVVDDPVFERKNTKTNTPAIIYTDIVPGDKIKLLVMPKGFGSENMSTIAMLKPADGGKGIVDLSWIIVYFILYTIYYYTTSISKILLFLKSNFFKSIPLQSSRLPGFTTGIPFLHKGHSSGR
;
A
#
# COMPACT_ATOMS: atom_id res chain seq x y z
N MET A 1 -18.33 -33.31 -3.23
CA MET A 1 -18.54 -32.17 -2.31
C MET A 1 -17.61 -32.31 -1.12
N ARG A 2 -16.66 -31.38 -0.97
CA ARG A 2 -15.68 -31.35 0.12
C ARG A 2 -16.10 -30.32 1.16
N GLU A 3 -16.22 -30.74 2.40
CA GLU A 3 -16.47 -29.82 3.51
C GLU A 3 -15.18 -29.11 3.94
N ILE A 4 -15.26 -27.79 4.09
CA ILE A 4 -14.21 -26.97 4.68
C ILE A 4 -14.81 -26.18 5.84
N LYS A 5 -14.15 -26.23 7.01
CA LYS A 5 -14.62 -25.50 8.18
C LYS A 5 -14.19 -24.04 8.11
N ALA A 6 -15.09 -23.11 8.45
CA ALA A 6 -14.79 -21.68 8.55
C ALA A 6 -13.54 -21.41 9.42
N ASN A 7 -13.35 -22.15 10.52
CA ASN A 7 -12.17 -21.99 11.37
C ASN A 7 -10.85 -22.33 10.66
N GLN A 8 -10.84 -23.27 9.70
CA GLN A 8 -9.63 -23.58 8.92
C GLN A 8 -9.23 -22.41 8.01
N ILE A 9 -10.20 -21.69 7.47
CA ILE A 9 -9.96 -20.49 6.65
C ILE A 9 -9.41 -19.38 7.54
N LYS A 10 -10.04 -19.13 8.68
CA LYS A 10 -9.60 -18.15 9.68
C LYS A 10 -8.14 -18.38 10.09
N ASP A 11 -7.80 -19.61 10.50
CA ASP A 11 -6.45 -19.98 10.92
C ASP A 11 -5.43 -19.81 9.77
N LYS A 12 -5.81 -20.19 8.54
CA LYS A 12 -4.95 -20.05 7.36
C LYS A 12 -4.73 -18.58 6.96
N ILE A 13 -5.76 -17.75 7.04
CA ILE A 13 -5.66 -16.30 6.79
C ILE A 13 -4.73 -15.65 7.82
N LYS A 14 -4.86 -16.03 9.09
CA LYS A 14 -3.98 -15.54 10.16
C LYS A 14 -2.52 -15.83 9.84
N GLU A 15 -2.21 -17.11 9.58
CA GLU A 15 -0.87 -17.57 9.22
C GLU A 15 -0.31 -16.80 8.01
N LEU A 16 -1.11 -16.63 6.95
CA LEU A 16 -0.68 -15.97 5.73
C LEU A 16 -0.36 -14.49 5.95
N PHE A 17 -1.15 -13.75 6.74
CA PHE A 17 -0.88 -12.33 7.02
C PHE A 17 0.33 -12.12 7.93
N LEU A 18 0.54 -12.99 8.93
CA LEU A 18 1.78 -12.96 9.73
C LEU A 18 2.98 -13.21 8.82
N ARG A 19 2.93 -14.29 8.04
CA ARG A 19 4.02 -14.65 7.12
C ARG A 19 4.33 -13.54 6.11
N ALA A 20 3.31 -12.94 5.50
CA ALA A 20 3.48 -11.88 4.51
C ALA A 20 4.06 -10.58 5.09
N ASN A 21 3.88 -10.32 6.39
CA ASN A 21 4.45 -9.14 7.03
C ASN A 21 5.87 -9.36 7.57
N TYR A 22 6.31 -10.62 7.79
CA TYR A 22 7.62 -10.95 8.37
C TYR A 22 8.63 -11.46 7.34
N HIS A 23 8.15 -12.15 6.31
CA HIS A 23 9.00 -12.84 5.35
C HIS A 23 8.78 -12.32 3.94
N THR A 24 9.86 -11.82 3.35
CA THR A 24 9.90 -11.43 1.95
C THR A 24 10.16 -12.63 1.05
N ASN A 25 9.58 -12.60 -0.17
CA ASN A 25 9.81 -13.60 -1.19
C ASN A 25 11.33 -13.79 -1.45
N PRO A 26 11.87 -15.03 -1.42
CA PRO A 26 13.26 -15.31 -1.77
C PRO A 26 13.71 -14.70 -3.11
N ASP A 27 12.85 -14.66 -4.11
CA ASP A 27 13.16 -14.07 -5.42
C ASP A 27 13.45 -12.56 -5.31
N LEU A 28 12.68 -11.86 -4.46
CA LEU A 28 12.93 -10.44 -4.19
C LEU A 28 14.24 -10.24 -3.43
N MET A 29 14.55 -11.11 -2.46
CA MET A 29 15.83 -11.05 -1.74
C MET A 29 17.04 -11.30 -2.65
N ASN A 30 16.92 -12.25 -3.57
CA ASN A 30 17.94 -12.52 -4.59
C ASN A 30 18.13 -11.28 -5.47
N ARG A 31 17.03 -10.70 -5.96
CA ARG A 31 17.08 -9.53 -6.83
C ARG A 31 17.67 -8.29 -6.14
N LEU A 32 17.35 -8.07 -4.86
CA LEU A 32 17.94 -7.00 -4.06
C LEU A 32 19.45 -7.20 -3.88
N THR A 33 19.88 -8.45 -3.70
CA THR A 33 21.30 -8.80 -3.53
C THR A 33 22.09 -8.62 -4.83
N GLU A 34 21.49 -8.98 -5.97
CA GLU A 34 22.04 -8.69 -7.31
C GLU A 34 22.14 -7.19 -7.55
N ALA A 35 21.04 -6.45 -7.32
CA ALA A 35 21.01 -5.00 -7.48
C ALA A 35 22.07 -4.30 -6.63
N LEU A 36 22.34 -4.78 -5.42
CA LEU A 36 23.40 -4.22 -4.57
C LEU A 36 24.81 -4.39 -5.16
N LYS A 37 25.06 -5.47 -5.92
CA LYS A 37 26.35 -5.70 -6.58
C LYS A 37 26.52 -4.80 -7.82
N GLU A 38 25.42 -4.53 -8.51
CA GLU A 38 25.40 -3.74 -9.76
C GLU A 38 25.27 -2.23 -9.51
N GLU A 39 24.73 -1.82 -8.37
CA GLU A 39 24.52 -0.41 -8.03
C GLU A 39 25.85 0.34 -7.97
N THR A 40 25.89 1.53 -8.58
CA THR A 40 27.08 2.39 -8.67
C THR A 40 27.02 3.55 -7.69
N SER A 41 25.82 4.02 -7.34
CA SER A 41 25.59 5.07 -6.37
C SER A 41 25.87 4.59 -4.95
N GLU A 42 26.76 5.29 -4.23
CA GLU A 42 27.05 4.97 -2.82
C GLU A 42 25.82 5.12 -1.93
N ILE A 43 24.96 6.10 -2.23
CA ILE A 43 23.68 6.26 -1.54
C ILE A 43 22.75 5.08 -1.86
N GLY A 44 22.67 4.68 -3.13
CA GLY A 44 21.86 3.53 -3.57
C GLY A 44 22.30 2.23 -2.88
N LYS A 45 23.60 1.97 -2.84
CA LYS A 45 24.17 0.82 -2.11
C LYS A 45 23.81 0.85 -0.63
N SER A 46 23.91 2.01 0.01
CA SER A 46 23.53 2.16 1.42
C SER A 46 22.06 1.83 1.65
N VAL A 47 21.16 2.33 0.80
CA VAL A 47 19.71 2.06 0.88
C VAL A 47 19.43 0.57 0.67
N LEU A 48 20.01 -0.05 -0.35
CA LEU A 48 19.83 -1.49 -0.62
C LEU A 48 20.32 -2.35 0.55
N LYS A 49 21.48 -2.02 1.14
CA LYS A 49 21.98 -2.70 2.35
C LYS A 49 21.00 -2.60 3.51
N THR A 50 20.46 -1.40 3.76
CA THR A 50 19.46 -1.20 4.81
C THR A 50 18.18 -2.01 4.56
N ILE A 51 17.68 -2.03 3.32
CA ILE A 51 16.50 -2.81 2.96
C ILE A 51 16.76 -4.30 3.19
N ILE A 52 17.88 -4.84 2.70
CA ILE A 52 18.24 -6.25 2.86
C ILE A 52 18.37 -6.62 4.35
N GLU A 53 19.05 -5.79 5.14
CA GLU A 53 19.23 -6.06 6.57
C GLU A 53 17.90 -5.99 7.33
N ASN A 54 17.06 -5.00 7.03
CA ASN A 54 15.72 -4.90 7.61
C ASN A 54 14.88 -6.15 7.31
N ASN A 55 14.93 -6.68 6.09
CA ASN A 55 14.24 -7.92 5.74
C ASN A 55 14.78 -9.14 6.51
N LYS A 56 16.10 -9.22 6.74
CA LYS A 56 16.71 -10.29 7.54
C LYS A 56 16.29 -10.22 9.00
N ILE A 57 16.32 -9.02 9.59
CA ILE A 57 15.88 -8.75 10.97
C ILE A 57 14.41 -9.13 11.12
N ALA A 58 13.54 -8.61 10.24
CA ALA A 58 12.11 -8.92 10.24
C ALA A 58 11.82 -10.42 10.21
N SER A 59 12.51 -11.15 9.33
CA SER A 59 12.35 -12.60 9.22
C SER A 59 12.92 -13.37 10.41
N ARG A 60 13.99 -12.90 11.05
CA ARG A 60 14.65 -13.60 12.17
C ARG A 60 13.92 -13.36 13.49
N GLU A 61 13.41 -12.15 13.68
CA GLU A 61 12.81 -11.69 14.93
C GLU A 61 11.27 -11.72 14.88
N GLU A 62 10.69 -12.14 13.74
CA GLU A 62 9.25 -12.17 13.48
C GLU A 62 8.57 -10.83 13.79
N VAL A 63 9.20 -9.75 13.33
CA VAL A 63 8.70 -8.37 13.43
C VAL A 63 8.31 -7.84 12.05
N PRO A 64 7.34 -6.92 11.94
CA PRO A 64 6.89 -6.43 10.64
C PRO A 64 8.01 -5.74 9.86
N ILE A 65 8.15 -6.10 8.58
CA ILE A 65 9.13 -5.52 7.64
C ILE A 65 8.95 -4.00 7.51
N CYS A 66 7.71 -3.51 7.60
CA CYS A 66 7.38 -2.10 7.47
C CYS A 66 6.46 -1.65 8.61
N GLN A 67 6.63 -0.39 9.03
CA GLN A 67 5.71 0.25 9.96
C GLN A 67 4.28 0.35 9.40
N ASP A 68 4.13 0.42 8.07
CA ASP A 68 2.85 0.24 7.41
C ASP A 68 2.64 -1.23 7.06
N THR A 69 1.91 -1.95 7.92
CA THR A 69 1.55 -3.36 7.72
C THR A 69 0.36 -3.54 6.76
N GLY A 70 -0.03 -2.47 6.05
CA GLY A 70 -0.93 -2.49 4.93
C GLY A 70 -2.40 -2.75 5.24
N MET A 71 -3.23 -2.50 4.23
CA MET A 71 -4.62 -2.93 4.19
C MET A 71 -4.70 -4.42 3.83
N ALA A 72 -5.57 -5.16 4.51
CA ALA A 72 -5.77 -6.57 4.23
C ALA A 72 -6.55 -6.75 2.92
N VAL A 73 -5.88 -7.25 1.88
CA VAL A 73 -6.51 -7.68 0.62
C VAL A 73 -6.38 -9.19 0.49
N VAL A 74 -7.48 -9.86 0.14
CA VAL A 74 -7.55 -11.32 0.01
C VAL A 74 -8.17 -11.66 -1.34
N PHE A 75 -7.45 -12.43 -2.14
CA PHE A 75 -7.95 -13.04 -3.36
C PHE A 75 -8.23 -14.52 -3.07
N VAL A 76 -9.42 -14.95 -3.42
CA VAL A 76 -9.94 -16.28 -3.12
C VAL A 76 -10.44 -16.91 -4.40
N GLU A 77 -9.92 -18.08 -4.74
CA GLU A 77 -10.56 -18.98 -5.70
C GLU A 77 -11.26 -20.09 -4.91
N VAL A 78 -12.58 -20.19 -5.01
CA VAL A 78 -13.41 -21.21 -4.33
C VAL A 78 -13.89 -22.24 -5.34
N GLY A 79 -13.50 -23.49 -5.12
CA GLY A 79 -13.98 -24.63 -5.91
C GLY A 79 -15.50 -24.82 -5.80
N GLN A 80 -16.19 -25.07 -6.90
CA GLN A 80 -17.64 -25.31 -6.94
C GLN A 80 -18.08 -26.52 -6.10
N GLU A 81 -17.19 -27.46 -5.84
CA GLU A 81 -17.48 -28.61 -4.99
C GLU A 81 -17.17 -28.38 -3.50
N VAL A 82 -16.77 -27.16 -3.12
CA VAL A 82 -16.53 -26.80 -1.74
C VAL A 82 -17.84 -26.44 -1.06
N TYR A 83 -18.08 -27.05 0.10
CA TYR A 83 -19.16 -26.68 1.00
C TYR A 83 -18.56 -26.13 2.30
N LEU A 84 -18.84 -24.85 2.59
CA LEU A 84 -18.37 -24.23 3.82
C LEU A 84 -19.30 -24.58 4.98
N VAL A 85 -18.72 -25.05 6.08
CA VAL A 85 -19.46 -25.43 7.29
C VAL A 85 -18.93 -24.71 8.53
N GLY A 86 -19.80 -24.56 9.52
CA GLY A 86 -19.42 -24.07 10.85
C GLY A 86 -19.09 -22.58 10.93
N GLY A 87 -19.58 -21.76 9.99
CA GLY A 87 -19.47 -20.30 10.04
C GLY A 87 -19.63 -19.61 8.70
N ASP A 88 -19.55 -18.29 8.71
CA ASP A 88 -19.57 -17.44 7.52
C ASP A 88 -18.16 -17.28 6.92
N PHE A 89 -18.09 -17.23 5.59
CA PHE A 89 -16.84 -17.14 4.83
C PHE A 89 -16.10 -15.82 5.07
N ALA A 90 -16.81 -14.70 4.96
CA ALA A 90 -16.22 -13.37 5.08
C ALA A 90 -15.86 -13.07 6.54
N GLU A 91 -16.67 -13.52 7.49
CA GLU A 91 -16.36 -13.41 8.92
C GLU A 91 -15.11 -14.23 9.28
N ALA A 92 -14.97 -15.45 8.74
CA ALA A 92 -13.76 -16.24 8.96
C ALA A 92 -12.49 -15.52 8.47
N ILE A 93 -12.55 -14.87 7.29
CA ILE A 93 -11.43 -14.08 6.78
C ILE A 93 -11.16 -12.88 7.69
N ASN A 94 -12.18 -12.09 8.03
CA ASN A 94 -12.01 -10.90 8.87
C ASN A 94 -11.50 -11.23 10.26
N GLN A 95 -11.96 -12.33 10.86
CA GLN A 95 -11.47 -12.79 12.14
C GLN A 95 -10.00 -13.25 12.05
N GLY A 96 -9.61 -13.95 10.98
CA GLY A 96 -8.20 -14.31 10.74
C GLY A 96 -7.29 -13.09 10.61
N VAL A 97 -7.74 -12.06 9.90
CA VAL A 97 -7.04 -10.75 9.81
C VAL A 97 -6.93 -10.11 11.19
N LYS A 98 -8.05 -9.99 11.91
CA LYS A 98 -8.07 -9.39 13.25
C LYS A 98 -7.13 -10.08 14.23
N GLU A 99 -7.07 -11.41 14.21
CA GLU A 99 -6.15 -12.20 15.03
C GLU A 99 -4.69 -11.96 14.61
N ALA A 100 -4.36 -12.00 13.31
CA ALA A 100 -3.01 -11.71 12.83
C ALA A 100 -2.53 -10.32 13.25
N TYR A 101 -3.36 -9.29 13.07
CA TYR A 101 -3.00 -7.92 13.41
C TYR A 101 -2.94 -7.66 14.91
N LYS A 102 -3.56 -8.52 15.73
CA LYS A 102 -3.45 -8.45 17.19
C LYS A 102 -2.21 -9.21 17.68
N GLU A 103 -2.06 -10.47 17.29
CA GLU A 103 -0.99 -11.36 17.75
C GLU A 103 0.37 -10.95 17.18
N GLY A 104 0.40 -10.50 15.94
CA GLY A 104 1.63 -10.05 15.29
C GLY A 104 2.04 -8.61 15.58
N TYR A 105 1.36 -7.95 16.52
CA TYR A 105 1.58 -6.53 16.86
C TYR A 105 1.59 -5.62 15.62
N LEU A 106 0.83 -5.97 14.58
CA LEU A 106 0.78 -5.24 13.33
C LEU A 106 -0.02 -3.93 13.47
N ARG A 107 0.28 -2.94 12.63
CA ARG A 107 -0.38 -1.64 12.67
C ARG A 107 -1.80 -1.72 12.11
N LYS A 108 -2.79 -1.33 12.91
CA LYS A 108 -4.19 -1.19 12.45
C LYS A 108 -4.39 0.18 11.83
N SER A 109 -4.51 0.22 10.51
CA SER A 109 -4.51 1.43 9.69
C SER A 109 -5.89 1.80 9.13
N VAL A 110 -6.86 0.87 9.17
CA VAL A 110 -8.21 1.09 8.64
C VAL A 110 -9.06 1.96 9.57
N VAL A 111 -9.84 2.87 8.98
CA VAL A 111 -10.87 3.69 9.63
C VAL A 111 -12.25 3.27 9.13
N ASP A 112 -13.27 3.45 9.96
CA ASP A 112 -14.67 3.10 9.63
C ASP A 112 -15.32 4.08 8.65
N ASP A 113 -15.09 5.38 8.86
CA ASP A 113 -15.56 6.47 8.02
C ASP A 113 -14.35 7.28 7.50
N PRO A 114 -14.10 7.30 6.18
CA PRO A 114 -12.95 8.03 5.64
C PRO A 114 -13.11 9.56 5.65
N VAL A 115 -14.33 10.08 5.79
CA VAL A 115 -14.62 11.51 5.55
C VAL A 115 -14.71 12.29 6.85
N PHE A 116 -15.50 11.85 7.82
CA PHE A 116 -15.82 12.64 9.01
C PHE A 116 -15.02 12.17 10.22
N GLU A 117 -15.53 11.17 10.94
CA GLU A 117 -15.00 10.83 12.27
C GLU A 117 -13.67 10.09 12.20
N ARG A 118 -13.41 9.36 11.10
CA ARG A 118 -12.14 8.66 10.85
C ARG A 118 -11.71 7.79 12.03
N LYS A 119 -12.68 7.14 12.66
CA LYS A 119 -12.44 6.32 13.84
C LYS A 119 -11.76 5.04 13.40
N ASN A 120 -10.58 4.81 13.94
CA ASN A 120 -9.81 3.60 13.64
C ASN A 120 -10.56 2.35 14.11
N THR A 121 -10.64 1.33 13.25
CA THR A 121 -11.39 0.10 13.54
C THR A 121 -10.75 -0.77 14.61
N LYS A 122 -9.49 -0.48 14.98
CA LYS A 122 -8.66 -1.20 15.98
C LYS A 122 -8.39 -2.66 15.63
N THR A 123 -8.77 -3.10 14.43
CA THR A 123 -8.67 -4.49 13.95
C THR A 123 -8.03 -4.59 12.56
N ASN A 124 -7.85 -3.47 11.85
CA ASN A 124 -7.45 -3.43 10.44
C ASN A 124 -8.43 -4.12 9.48
N THR A 125 -9.68 -4.29 9.90
CA THR A 125 -10.80 -4.82 9.12
C THR A 125 -11.79 -3.69 8.80
N PRO A 126 -12.67 -3.86 7.79
CA PRO A 126 -12.86 -5.04 6.94
C PRO A 126 -11.70 -5.28 5.97
N ALA A 127 -11.43 -6.55 5.65
CA ALA A 127 -10.56 -6.92 4.54
C ALA A 127 -11.28 -6.68 3.20
N ILE A 128 -10.51 -6.33 2.16
CA ILE A 128 -11.01 -6.34 0.78
C ILE A 128 -10.92 -7.78 0.27
N ILE A 129 -12.05 -8.37 -0.11
CA ILE A 129 -12.13 -9.78 -0.52
C ILE A 129 -12.57 -9.83 -1.99
N TYR A 130 -11.70 -10.35 -2.85
CA TYR A 130 -12.02 -10.72 -4.22
C TYR A 130 -12.24 -12.22 -4.29
N THR A 131 -13.38 -12.65 -4.80
CA THR A 131 -13.77 -14.06 -4.84
C THR A 131 -14.12 -14.48 -6.26
N ASP A 132 -13.42 -15.50 -6.74
CA ASP A 132 -13.73 -16.21 -7.98
C ASP A 132 -14.24 -17.61 -7.67
N ILE A 133 -15.31 -18.04 -8.36
CA ILE A 133 -15.82 -19.41 -8.28
C ILE A 133 -15.19 -20.21 -9.42
N VAL A 134 -14.49 -21.28 -9.10
CA VAL A 134 -13.70 -22.09 -10.05
C VAL A 134 -14.08 -23.58 -9.98
N PRO A 135 -13.82 -24.39 -11.01
CA PRO A 135 -14.03 -25.84 -10.92
C PRO A 135 -13.16 -26.50 -9.84
N GLY A 136 -13.64 -27.62 -9.27
CA GLY A 136 -12.91 -28.46 -8.32
C GLY A 136 -13.33 -28.29 -6.86
N ASP A 137 -12.55 -28.86 -5.96
CA ASP A 137 -12.88 -29.06 -4.54
C ASP A 137 -11.91 -28.36 -3.58
N LYS A 138 -11.21 -27.32 -4.05
CA LYS A 138 -10.17 -26.62 -3.28
C LYS A 138 -10.53 -25.16 -3.09
N ILE A 139 -9.99 -24.56 -2.02
CA ILE A 139 -9.90 -23.11 -1.88
C ILE A 139 -8.42 -22.74 -2.07
N LYS A 140 -8.15 -21.75 -2.91
CA LYS A 140 -6.85 -21.10 -3.01
C LYS A 140 -6.96 -19.70 -2.42
N LEU A 141 -6.05 -19.39 -1.51
CA LEU A 141 -5.97 -18.10 -0.84
C LEU A 141 -4.66 -17.41 -1.24
N LEU A 142 -4.77 -16.15 -1.67
CA LEU A 142 -3.65 -15.25 -1.83
C LEU A 142 -3.95 -14.00 -1.02
N VAL A 143 -3.03 -13.62 -0.14
CA VAL A 143 -3.17 -12.42 0.68
C VAL A 143 -2.15 -11.37 0.24
N MET A 144 -2.51 -10.11 0.38
CA MET A 144 -1.64 -8.98 0.12
C MET A 144 -1.85 -7.92 1.21
N PRO A 145 -0.91 -7.75 2.16
CA PRO A 145 -0.89 -6.61 3.05
C PRO A 145 -0.44 -5.37 2.26
N LYS A 146 -1.39 -4.66 1.65
CA LYS A 146 -1.08 -3.58 0.72
C LYS A 146 -0.78 -2.28 1.45
N GLY A 147 0.49 -1.85 1.46
CA GLY A 147 0.91 -0.58 2.07
C GLY A 147 0.27 0.63 1.37
N PHE A 148 -0.23 1.59 2.15
CA PHE A 148 -0.97 2.75 1.66
C PHE A 148 -0.09 3.70 0.85
N GLY A 149 1.20 3.80 1.20
CA GLY A 149 2.16 4.57 0.40
C GLY A 149 2.24 4.08 -1.05
N SER A 150 2.30 2.76 -1.24
CA SER A 150 2.29 2.15 -2.58
C SER A 150 0.92 2.23 -3.26
N GLU A 151 -0.17 2.28 -2.49
CA GLU A 151 -1.53 2.41 -3.03
C GLU A 151 -1.78 3.80 -3.60
N ASN A 152 -1.26 4.84 -2.94
CA ASN A 152 -1.36 6.22 -3.40
C ASN A 152 -0.54 6.50 -4.68
N MET A 153 0.32 5.57 -5.10
CA MET A 153 1.07 5.67 -6.36
C MET A 153 0.37 4.95 -7.53
N SER A 154 -0.79 4.32 -7.29
CA SER A 154 -1.64 3.78 -8.34
C SER A 154 -2.23 4.91 -9.19
N THR A 155 -2.17 4.79 -10.51
CA THR A 155 -2.71 5.80 -11.45
C THR A 155 -3.62 5.13 -12.47
N ILE A 156 -4.78 5.75 -12.74
CA ILE A 156 -5.69 5.36 -13.81
C ILE A 156 -5.70 6.51 -14.83
N ALA A 157 -5.50 6.19 -16.11
CA ALA A 157 -5.60 7.13 -17.20
C ALA A 157 -6.34 6.51 -18.38
N MET A 158 -7.14 7.32 -19.08
CA MET A 158 -7.88 6.92 -20.27
C MET A 158 -7.09 7.32 -21.51
N LEU A 159 -6.37 6.36 -22.10
CA LEU A 159 -5.66 6.56 -23.35
C LEU A 159 -6.61 6.41 -24.54
N LYS A 160 -6.37 7.19 -25.59
CA LYS A 160 -7.05 6.98 -26.87
C LYS A 160 -6.40 5.80 -27.58
N PRO A 161 -7.15 5.02 -28.38
CA PRO A 161 -6.55 3.99 -29.24
C PRO A 161 -5.41 4.53 -30.14
N ALA A 162 -5.49 5.79 -30.55
CA ALA A 162 -4.48 6.45 -31.38
C ALA A 162 -3.16 6.76 -30.64
N ASP A 163 -3.13 6.77 -29.31
CA ASP A 163 -1.92 7.06 -28.53
C ASP A 163 -0.89 5.90 -28.62
N GLY A 164 -1.37 4.69 -28.91
CA GLY A 164 -0.54 3.51 -29.17
C GLY A 164 0.46 3.20 -28.05
N GLY A 165 1.54 2.49 -28.40
CA GLY A 165 2.60 2.16 -27.43
C GLY A 165 3.31 3.38 -26.85
N LYS A 166 3.40 4.48 -27.61
CA LYS A 166 4.00 5.74 -27.15
C LYS A 166 3.22 6.33 -25.98
N GLY A 167 1.89 6.35 -26.05
CA GLY A 167 1.04 6.83 -24.97
C GLY A 167 1.22 6.06 -23.66
N ILE A 168 1.47 4.75 -23.74
CA ILE A 168 1.73 3.90 -22.56
C ILE A 168 3.08 4.30 -21.93
N VAL A 169 4.12 4.49 -22.74
CA VAL A 169 5.45 4.89 -22.26
C VAL A 169 5.40 6.30 -21.67
N ASP A 170 4.72 7.23 -22.33
CA ASP A 170 4.56 8.62 -21.88
C ASP A 170 3.81 8.67 -20.55
N LEU A 171 2.71 7.91 -20.40
CA LEU A 171 2.01 7.76 -19.12
C LEU A 171 2.93 7.21 -18.02
N SER A 172 3.75 6.21 -18.34
CA SER A 172 4.69 5.63 -17.37
C SER A 172 5.71 6.67 -16.89
N TRP A 173 6.23 7.49 -17.79
CA TRP A 173 7.13 8.58 -17.44
C TRP A 173 6.46 9.65 -16.58
N ILE A 174 5.20 9.99 -16.85
CA ILE A 174 4.43 10.94 -16.04
C ILE A 174 4.31 10.43 -14.60
N ILE A 175 4.01 9.15 -14.41
CA ILE A 175 3.93 8.52 -13.09
C ILE A 175 5.27 8.59 -12.36
N VAL A 176 6.37 8.19 -13.02
CA VAL A 176 7.72 8.26 -12.44
C VAL A 176 8.09 9.69 -12.07
N TYR A 177 7.84 10.66 -12.95
CA TYR A 177 8.09 12.06 -12.70
C TYR A 177 7.30 12.56 -11.48
N PHE A 178 6.03 12.20 -11.37
CA PHE A 178 5.19 12.60 -10.23
C PHE A 178 5.70 12.01 -8.91
N ILE A 179 6.15 10.76 -8.91
CA ILE A 179 6.78 10.11 -7.75
C ILE A 179 8.04 10.87 -7.33
N LEU A 180 8.95 11.13 -8.28
CA LEU A 180 10.21 11.83 -8.01
C LEU A 180 9.96 13.27 -7.54
N TYR A 181 9.02 13.97 -8.17
CA TYR A 181 8.63 15.32 -7.78
C TYR A 181 8.04 15.36 -6.37
N THR A 182 7.19 14.39 -6.03
CA THR A 182 6.63 14.24 -4.68
C THR A 182 7.74 14.00 -3.67
N ILE A 183 8.67 13.07 -3.94
CA ILE A 183 9.84 12.82 -3.07
C ILE A 183 10.65 14.11 -2.90
N TYR A 184 10.96 14.82 -3.99
CA TYR A 184 11.71 16.08 -3.93
C TYR A 184 10.99 17.12 -3.08
N TYR A 185 9.69 17.33 -3.30
CA TYR A 185 8.92 18.35 -2.59
C TYR A 185 8.79 18.03 -1.10
N TYR A 186 8.52 16.78 -0.72
CA TYR A 186 8.38 16.40 0.69
C TYR A 186 9.73 16.31 1.42
N THR A 187 10.82 15.89 0.76
CA THR A 187 12.16 15.88 1.37
C THR A 187 12.71 17.30 1.54
N THR A 188 12.49 18.19 0.59
CA THR A 188 12.85 19.62 0.71
C THR A 188 11.92 20.39 1.65
N SER A 189 10.63 20.02 1.75
CA SER A 189 9.71 20.60 2.73
C SER A 189 10.03 20.13 4.15
N ILE A 190 10.48 18.90 4.39
CA ILE A 190 11.00 18.48 5.70
C ILE A 190 12.25 19.27 6.05
N SER A 191 13.13 19.54 5.08
CA SER A 191 14.30 20.40 5.27
C SER A 191 13.89 21.83 5.66
N LYS A 192 12.90 22.40 4.97
CA LYS A 192 12.33 23.72 5.27
C LYS A 192 11.53 23.75 6.56
N ILE A 193 10.84 22.68 6.94
CA ILE A 193 10.11 22.53 8.20
C ILE A 193 11.09 22.34 9.35
N LEU A 194 12.18 21.59 9.20
CA LEU A 194 13.26 21.52 10.20
C LEU A 194 13.98 22.86 10.33
N LEU A 195 14.20 23.59 9.23
CA LEU A 195 14.72 24.95 9.27
C LEU A 195 13.71 25.92 9.91
N PHE A 196 12.42 25.78 9.63
CA PHE A 196 11.32 26.56 10.22
C PHE A 196 11.14 26.26 11.71
N LEU A 197 11.28 24.99 12.13
CA LEU A 197 11.24 24.59 13.53
C LEU A 197 12.52 25.05 14.25
N LYS A 198 13.70 24.97 13.62
CA LYS A 198 14.94 25.56 14.13
C LYS A 198 14.89 27.09 14.22
N SER A 199 14.21 27.76 13.28
CA SER A 199 14.10 29.23 13.26
C SER A 199 12.99 29.77 14.16
N ASN A 200 11.97 28.98 14.51
CA ASN A 200 10.85 29.43 15.35
C ASN A 200 10.89 28.96 16.80
N PHE A 201 11.72 27.96 17.17
CA PHE A 201 11.91 27.57 18.58
C PHE A 201 13.08 28.25 19.28
N PHE A 202 13.93 28.98 18.55
CA PHE A 202 14.94 29.87 19.12
C PHE A 202 14.93 31.20 18.38
N LYS A 203 14.66 32.28 19.15
CA LYS A 203 14.71 33.72 18.83
C LYS A 203 13.36 34.40 18.59
N SER A 204 12.81 34.82 19.71
CA SER A 204 12.20 36.14 19.96
C SER A 204 12.61 37.29 19.00
N ILE A 205 11.59 37.92 18.38
CA ILE A 205 11.42 39.38 18.03
C ILE A 205 12.20 39.94 16.79
N PRO A 206 11.66 40.84 15.92
CA PRO A 206 10.47 40.80 15.03
C PRO A 206 10.74 41.20 13.53
N LEU A 207 9.73 40.93 12.68
CA LEU A 207 9.38 41.41 11.31
C LEU A 207 10.33 42.28 10.43
N GLN A 208 10.45 41.88 9.15
CA GLN A 208 9.99 42.71 8.03
C GLN A 208 9.70 41.90 6.74
N SER A 209 8.70 42.38 6.00
CA SER A 209 7.97 41.76 4.89
C SER A 209 8.74 41.63 3.57
N SER A 210 8.46 40.59 2.79
CA SER A 210 8.12 40.76 1.37
C SER A 210 7.46 39.52 0.74
N ARG A 211 6.39 39.82 0.00
CA ARG A 211 5.44 39.04 -0.80
C ARG A 211 6.01 37.84 -1.57
N LEU A 212 5.28 36.72 -1.56
CA LEU A 212 5.31 35.69 -2.61
C LEU A 212 3.92 35.65 -3.31
N PRO A 213 3.85 35.61 -4.65
CA PRO A 213 2.61 35.52 -5.39
C PRO A 213 2.02 34.10 -5.31
N GLY A 214 0.69 34.03 -5.19
CA GLY A 214 -0.05 32.79 -5.03
C GLY A 214 -0.05 31.92 -6.28
N PHE A 215 0.06 30.61 -6.06
CA PHE A 215 -0.35 29.60 -7.03
C PHE A 215 -1.62 28.93 -6.49
N THR A 216 -2.72 29.17 -7.19
CA THR A 216 -4.00 28.49 -7.01
C THR A 216 -3.87 27.02 -7.41
N THR A 217 -4.16 26.12 -6.49
CA THR A 217 -4.39 24.69 -6.75
C THR A 217 -5.69 24.52 -7.52
N GLY A 218 -5.62 24.63 -8.85
CA GLY A 218 -6.73 24.34 -9.75
C GLY A 218 -6.52 23.00 -10.44
N ILE A 219 -7.24 21.98 -10.00
CA ILE A 219 -7.48 20.76 -10.78
C ILE A 219 -8.32 21.18 -12.00
N PRO A 220 -7.86 21.03 -13.25
CA PRO A 220 -8.70 21.35 -14.39
C PRO A 220 -9.72 20.23 -14.59
N PHE A 221 -10.94 20.45 -14.11
CA PHE A 221 -12.12 19.70 -14.54
C PHE A 221 -12.37 19.98 -16.04
N LEU A 222 -12.14 18.96 -16.87
CA LEU A 222 -12.54 18.92 -18.27
C LEU A 222 -14.06 18.71 -18.36
N HIS A 223 -14.85 19.78 -18.32
CA HIS A 223 -16.21 19.77 -18.83
C HIS A 223 -16.22 20.35 -20.24
N LYS A 224 -16.25 19.49 -21.26
CA LYS A 224 -16.64 19.90 -22.61
C LYS A 224 -18.17 20.07 -22.62
N GLY A 225 -18.63 21.31 -22.73
CA GLY A 225 -20.01 21.62 -23.04
C GLY A 225 -20.37 21.11 -24.43
N HIS A 226 -21.44 20.32 -24.51
CA HIS A 226 -22.18 20.10 -25.74
C HIS A 226 -23.08 21.32 -25.97
N SER A 227 -22.80 22.09 -27.02
CA SER A 227 -23.75 23.04 -27.58
C SER A 227 -24.65 22.30 -28.58
N SER A 228 -25.89 22.03 -28.18
CA SER A 228 -26.99 21.72 -29.10
C SER A 228 -27.55 23.04 -29.64
N GLY A 229 -27.28 23.33 -30.92
CA GLY A 229 -27.99 24.36 -31.67
C GLY A 229 -29.26 23.79 -32.27
N ARG A 230 -30.38 24.48 -32.05
CA ARG A 230 -31.48 24.58 -33.01
C ARG A 230 -31.11 25.63 -34.05
#